data_AF-A0A429EAL1-F1
#
_entry.id   AF-A0A429EAL1-F1
#
_cell.length_a   1.000
_cell.length_b   1.000
_cell.length_c   1.000
_cell.angle_alpha   90.00
_cell.angle_beta   90.00
_cell.angle_gamma   90.00
#
_symmetry.space_group_name_H-M   'P 1'
#
loop_
_entity.id
_entity.type
_entity.pdbx_description
1 polymer ?
#
loop_
_entity_poly.entity_id
_entity_poly.type
_entity_poly.pdbx_seq_one_letter_code
_entity_poly.pdbx_strand_id
1 'polypeptide(L)'
;MKSLAVLPAAFAVVLLSGCGADPAPAAAPPPSSSPAAADQALAGSPCGEVAGYQGAKNKVVVRGKTDCAEATQVLKDYFAKLTPAEATSPQGPGPVVVGAWTCGSGPNDPVTSCSTEDERQIEATRS
;
A
#
# COMPACT_ATOMS: atom_id res chain seq x y z
N MET A 1 5.09 -15.29 -54.18
CA MET A 1 5.60 -16.66 -54.40
C MET A 1 5.93 -17.21 -53.02
N LYS A 2 5.45 -18.33 -52.48
CA LYS A 2 4.83 -19.54 -53.04
C LYS A 2 4.19 -20.34 -51.86
N SER A 3 2.96 -20.82 -52.07
CA SER A 3 2.29 -22.05 -51.55
C SER A 3 2.14 -22.28 -50.02
N LEU A 4 0.91 -22.37 -49.45
CA LEU A 4 -0.11 -23.47 -49.47
C LEU A 4 0.41 -24.77 -48.80
N ALA A 5 -0.26 -25.51 -47.90
CA ALA A 5 -1.64 -25.52 -47.40
C ALA A 5 -1.77 -26.60 -46.28
N VAL A 6 -3.01 -26.81 -45.78
CA VAL A 6 -3.60 -28.09 -45.29
C VAL A 6 -3.71 -28.34 -43.75
N LEU A 7 -4.95 -28.18 -43.24
CA LEU A 7 -5.63 -28.84 -42.08
C LEU A 7 -5.64 -30.40 -42.23
N PRO A 8 -6.04 -31.30 -41.27
CA PRO A 8 -6.89 -31.13 -40.07
C PRO A 8 -6.54 -32.08 -38.85
N ALA A 9 -7.47 -32.14 -37.87
CA ALA A 9 -7.89 -33.33 -37.09
C ALA A 9 -7.26 -33.63 -35.72
N ALA A 10 -8.06 -33.32 -34.69
CA ALA A 10 -8.47 -34.12 -33.53
C ALA A 10 -7.60 -35.31 -33.06
N PHE A 11 -7.32 -35.39 -31.76
CA PHE A 11 -7.58 -36.60 -30.95
C PHE A 11 -7.61 -36.26 -29.45
N ALA A 12 -8.66 -36.72 -28.77
CA ALA A 12 -8.78 -36.78 -27.32
C ALA A 12 -7.87 -37.87 -26.73
N VAL A 13 -7.59 -37.83 -25.42
CA VAL A 13 -7.87 -38.92 -24.44
C VAL A 13 -7.21 -38.57 -23.09
N VAL A 14 -8.08 -38.58 -22.08
CA VAL A 14 -7.87 -38.53 -20.63
C VAL A 14 -7.09 -39.75 -20.15
N LEU A 15 -6.14 -39.63 -19.21
CA LEU A 15 -5.93 -40.65 -18.16
C LEU A 15 -5.33 -40.04 -16.88
N LEU A 16 -6.12 -40.17 -15.82
CA LEU A 16 -5.75 -40.03 -14.42
C LEU A 16 -4.78 -41.15 -14.01
N SER A 17 -3.72 -40.80 -13.28
CA SER A 17 -2.95 -41.76 -12.49
C SER A 17 -2.56 -41.12 -11.16
N GLY A 18 -3.23 -41.58 -10.11
CA GLY A 18 -3.02 -41.17 -8.73
C GLY A 18 -3.89 -41.99 -7.78
N CYS A 19 -3.67 -43.31 -7.81
CA CYS A 19 -4.25 -44.30 -6.91
C CYS A 19 -3.51 -44.29 -5.56
N GLY A 20 -4.25 -44.33 -4.45
CA GLY A 20 -3.69 -44.59 -3.11
C GLY A 20 -4.58 -44.04 -2.00
N ALA A 21 -5.39 -44.91 -1.38
CA ALA A 21 -6.34 -44.59 -0.32
C ALA A 21 -5.78 -44.88 1.11
N ASP A 22 -6.09 -43.96 2.04
CA ASP A 22 -6.34 -44.01 3.51
C ASP A 22 -5.33 -44.69 4.50
N PRO A 23 -5.14 -44.22 5.78
CA PRO A 23 -6.19 -43.68 6.67
C PRO A 23 -5.91 -42.44 7.57
N ALA A 24 -7.01 -41.87 8.07
CA ALA A 24 -7.17 -40.79 9.07
C ALA A 24 -6.63 -41.13 10.50
N PRO A 25 -6.62 -40.23 11.52
CA PRO A 25 -7.03 -38.81 11.56
C PRO A 25 -6.01 -37.87 12.26
N ALA A 26 -5.97 -36.59 11.87
CA ALA A 26 -5.50 -35.52 12.75
C ALA A 26 -6.30 -34.25 12.48
N ALA A 27 -6.70 -33.63 13.59
CA ALA A 27 -7.66 -32.54 13.73
C ALA A 27 -7.67 -31.51 12.59
N ALA A 28 -8.88 -31.11 12.19
CA ALA A 28 -9.09 -29.97 11.33
C ALA A 28 -8.36 -28.73 11.93
N PRO A 29 -7.40 -28.11 11.23
CA PRO A 29 -7.01 -26.76 11.60
C PRO A 29 -8.24 -25.86 11.43
N PRO A 30 -8.46 -24.89 12.33
CA PRO A 30 -9.56 -23.94 12.18
C PRO A 30 -9.50 -23.26 10.81
N PRO A 31 -10.63 -22.83 10.24
CA PRO A 31 -10.66 -22.22 8.91
C PRO A 31 -9.58 -21.15 8.84
N SER A 32 -8.68 -21.31 7.88
CA SER A 32 -7.79 -20.23 7.48
C SER A 32 -8.69 -19.03 7.19
N SER A 33 -8.70 -18.09 8.13
CA SER A 33 -9.09 -16.72 7.88
C SER A 33 -8.14 -16.21 6.81
N SER A 34 -8.49 -16.46 5.55
CA SER A 34 -8.08 -15.58 4.47
C SER A 34 -8.92 -14.33 4.65
N PRO A 35 -8.36 -13.18 5.04
CA PRO A 35 -8.89 -11.96 4.47
C PRO A 35 -8.50 -12.01 2.99
N ALA A 36 -9.53 -12.13 2.17
CA ALA A 36 -9.50 -11.80 0.77
C ALA A 36 -8.73 -10.49 0.56
N ALA A 37 -7.83 -10.48 -0.42
CA ALA A 37 -7.42 -9.32 -1.19
C ALA A 37 -7.58 -7.95 -0.49
N ALA A 38 -6.74 -7.66 0.49
CA ALA A 38 -6.25 -6.29 0.62
C ALA A 38 -4.92 -6.33 -0.12
N ASP A 39 -4.90 -5.67 -1.27
CA ASP A 39 -3.77 -4.98 -1.86
C ASP A 39 -2.41 -5.48 -1.35
N GLN A 40 -1.60 -6.05 -2.24
CA GLN A 40 -0.15 -5.99 -2.04
C GLN A 40 0.22 -4.51 -2.08
N ALA A 41 -0.08 -3.82 -0.97
CA ALA A 41 0.43 -2.54 -0.56
C ALA A 41 1.91 -2.64 -0.87
N LEU A 42 2.31 -2.02 -1.99
CA LEU A 42 3.70 -2.01 -2.43
C LEU A 42 4.51 -1.70 -1.18
N ALA A 43 5.34 -2.64 -0.73
CA ALA A 43 6.05 -2.51 0.53
C ALA A 43 6.79 -1.17 0.48
N GLY A 44 6.30 -0.21 1.26
CA GLY A 44 6.77 1.16 1.16
C GLY A 44 8.25 1.23 1.50
N SER A 45 8.99 2.09 0.81
CA SER A 45 10.41 2.26 1.06
C SER A 45 10.61 3.28 2.18
N PRO A 46 11.32 2.95 3.27
CA PRO A 46 11.61 3.91 4.32
C PRO A 46 12.58 4.99 3.82
N CYS A 47 12.25 6.25 4.08
CA CYS A 47 12.97 7.43 3.58
C CYS A 47 13.64 8.26 4.68
N GLY A 48 13.59 7.80 5.93
CA GLY A 48 14.17 8.48 7.08
C GLY A 48 13.10 9.02 8.03
N GLU A 49 13.41 10.11 8.73
CA GLU A 49 12.56 10.70 9.76
C GLU A 49 12.42 12.20 9.57
N VAL A 50 11.24 12.74 9.87
CA VAL A 50 10.96 14.18 9.90
C VAL A 50 10.41 14.58 11.27
N ALA A 51 10.72 15.80 11.70
CA ALA A 51 10.04 16.41 12.83
C ALA A 51 8.66 16.89 12.38
N GLY A 52 7.62 16.37 13.02
CA GLY A 52 6.24 16.81 12.86
C GLY A 52 5.87 17.88 13.88
N TYR A 53 4.56 18.07 14.06
CA TYR A 53 4.03 19.05 14.99
C TYR A 53 4.57 18.82 16.43
N GLN A 54 4.95 19.92 17.10
CA GLN A 54 5.59 19.92 18.44
C GLN A 54 6.92 19.13 18.52
N GLY A 55 7.57 18.86 17.39
CA GLY A 55 8.87 18.15 17.36
C GLY A 55 8.76 16.63 17.49
N ALA A 56 7.56 16.06 17.37
CA ALA A 56 7.39 14.61 17.33
C ALA A 56 8.13 14.02 16.11
N LYS A 57 8.85 12.90 16.30
CA LYS A 57 9.52 12.23 15.19
C LYS A 57 8.52 11.38 14.42
N ASN A 58 8.59 11.45 13.09
CA ASN A 58 7.76 10.64 12.20
C ASN A 58 8.65 9.96 11.18
N LYS A 59 8.56 8.64 11.08
CA LYS A 59 9.21 7.84 10.04
C LYS A 59 8.47 8.04 8.73
N VAL A 60 9.22 8.38 7.68
CA VAL A 60 8.69 8.59 6.33
C VAL A 60 8.81 7.30 5.55
N VAL A 61 7.72 6.90 4.91
CA VAL A 61 7.62 5.75 4.02
C VAL A 61 7.03 6.24 2.71
N VAL A 62 7.68 5.93 1.59
CA VAL A 62 7.16 6.27 0.25
C VAL A 62 6.61 5.04 -0.43
N ARG A 63 5.54 5.23 -1.20
CA ARG A 63 4.99 4.22 -2.11
C ARG A 63 4.83 4.81 -3.50
N GLY A 64 5.10 4.00 -4.51
CA GLY A 64 5.14 4.44 -5.91
C GLY A 64 6.46 5.11 -6.28
N LYS A 65 6.44 5.93 -7.34
CA LYS A 65 7.63 6.57 -7.93
C LYS A 65 7.90 7.95 -7.34
N THR A 66 8.01 8.03 -6.01
CA THR A 66 8.37 9.28 -5.31
C THR A 66 9.75 9.17 -4.69
N ASP A 67 10.52 10.25 -4.79
CA ASP A 67 11.83 10.34 -4.19
C ASP A 67 11.76 10.65 -2.68
N CYS A 68 12.69 10.11 -1.90
CA CYS A 68 12.74 10.33 -0.46
C CYS A 68 12.97 11.81 -0.07
N ALA A 69 13.74 12.57 -0.87
CA ALA A 69 13.93 14.00 -0.63
C ALA A 69 12.64 14.78 -0.88
N GLU A 70 11.90 14.46 -1.94
CA GLU A 70 10.57 15.04 -2.20
C GLU A 70 9.61 14.71 -1.05
N ALA A 71 9.55 13.43 -0.64
CA ALA A 71 8.63 12.99 0.40
C ALA A 71 8.88 13.65 1.75
N THR A 72 10.14 13.72 2.17
CA THR A 72 10.51 14.40 3.42
C THR A 72 10.25 15.91 3.35
N GLN A 73 10.43 16.53 2.18
CA GLN A 73 10.13 17.95 1.98
C GLN A 73 8.63 18.23 2.05
N VAL A 74 7.80 17.42 1.37
CA VAL A 74 6.34 17.53 1.41
C VAL A 74 5.81 17.43 2.82
N LEU A 75 6.32 16.49 3.62
CA LEU A 75 5.91 16.35 5.02
C LEU A 75 6.36 17.53 5.88
N LYS A 76 7.57 18.05 5.69
CA LYS A 76 8.02 19.27 6.39
C LYS A 76 7.11 20.46 6.07
N ASP A 77 6.77 20.64 4.81
CA ASP A 77 5.92 21.73 4.34
C ASP A 77 4.48 21.56 4.84
N TYR A 78 3.98 20.33 4.91
CA TYR A 78 2.70 19.99 5.55
C TYR A 78 2.69 20.42 7.02
N PHE A 79 3.65 19.95 7.83
CA PHE A 79 3.70 20.26 9.25
C PHE A 79 3.96 21.76 9.53
N ALA A 80 4.65 22.46 8.64
CA ALA A 80 4.84 23.90 8.71
C ALA A 80 3.55 24.69 8.42
N LYS A 81 2.63 24.14 7.62
CA LYS A 81 1.33 24.74 7.31
C LYS A 81 0.28 24.51 8.38
N LEU A 82 0.41 23.44 9.16
CA LEU A 82 -0.55 23.13 10.22
C LEU A 82 -0.56 24.22 11.29
N THR A 83 -1.73 24.78 11.53
CA THR A 83 -1.94 25.62 12.71
C THR A 83 -2.05 24.76 13.97
N PRO A 84 -1.78 25.34 15.16
CA PRO A 84 -1.98 24.64 16.42
C PRO A 84 -3.39 24.11 16.63
N ALA A 85 -4.41 24.82 16.13
CA ALA A 85 -5.80 24.42 16.25
C ALA A 85 -6.12 23.19 15.38
N GLU A 86 -5.57 23.11 14.16
CA GLU A 86 -5.78 21.98 13.26
C GLU A 86 -5.03 20.73 13.75
N ALA A 87 -3.80 20.89 14.25
CA ALA A 87 -3.00 19.78 14.77
C ALA A 87 -3.54 19.18 16.08
N THR A 88 -4.34 19.94 16.82
CA THR A 88 -5.01 19.48 18.07
C THR A 88 -6.49 19.19 17.87
N SER A 89 -6.99 19.35 16.63
CA SER A 89 -8.38 19.08 16.28
C SER A 89 -8.70 17.60 16.46
N PRO A 90 -9.81 17.25 17.16
CA PRO A 90 -10.21 15.85 17.30
C PRO A 90 -10.62 15.23 15.96
N GLN A 91 -10.92 16.02 14.93
CA GLN A 91 -11.18 15.58 13.56
C GLN A 91 -9.89 15.35 12.75
N GLY A 92 -8.73 15.73 13.30
CA GLY A 92 -7.47 15.84 12.58
C GLY A 92 -7.40 17.10 11.71
N PRO A 93 -6.21 17.46 11.22
CA PRO A 93 -6.08 18.39 10.12
C PRO A 93 -6.76 17.79 8.89
N GLY A 94 -7.74 18.51 8.33
CA GLY A 94 -8.39 18.14 7.07
C GLY A 94 -7.38 18.05 5.92
N PRO A 95 -7.82 17.75 4.69
CA PRO A 95 -6.91 17.69 3.56
C PRO A 95 -6.17 19.03 3.35
N VAL A 96 -4.86 19.02 3.51
CA VAL A 96 -3.94 20.14 3.31
C VAL A 96 -3.21 19.95 2.00
N VAL A 97 -3.31 20.95 1.13
CA VAL A 97 -2.61 20.94 -0.15
C VAL A 97 -1.17 21.46 0.02
N VAL A 98 -0.21 20.65 -0.40
CA VAL A 98 1.23 20.93 -0.41
C VAL A 98 1.76 20.72 -1.83
N GLY A 99 1.74 21.78 -2.63
CA GLY A 99 2.08 21.66 -4.05
C GLY A 99 1.08 20.76 -4.78
N ALA A 100 1.56 19.66 -5.36
CA ALA A 100 0.73 18.64 -6.02
C ALA A 100 0.20 17.55 -5.05
N TRP A 101 0.60 17.61 -3.77
CA TRP A 101 0.26 16.61 -2.77
C TRP A 101 -0.93 17.06 -1.94
N THR A 102 -1.86 16.13 -1.69
CA THR A 102 -2.92 16.31 -0.70
C THR A 102 -2.57 15.46 0.51
N CYS A 103 -2.27 16.12 1.63
CA CYS A 103 -1.86 15.51 2.88
C CYS A 103 -2.98 15.59 3.91
N GLY A 104 -3.14 14.57 4.73
CA GLY A 104 -4.07 14.61 5.84
C GLY A 104 -3.78 13.50 6.84
N SER A 105 -4.26 13.70 8.06
CA SER A 105 -4.27 12.68 9.11
C SER A 105 -5.68 12.62 9.69
N GLY A 106 -6.18 11.40 9.90
CA GLY A 106 -7.51 11.20 10.44
C GLY A 106 -7.64 11.58 11.93
N PRO A 107 -8.87 11.53 12.47
CA PRO A 107 -9.14 11.69 13.89
C PRO A 107 -8.25 10.78 14.75
N ASN A 108 -7.43 11.36 15.62
CA ASN A 108 -6.49 10.62 16.50
C ASN A 108 -5.48 9.73 15.76
N ASP A 109 -5.31 9.91 14.45
CA ASP A 109 -4.40 9.07 13.68
C ASP A 109 -2.97 9.66 13.78
N PRO A 110 -2.00 8.91 14.33
CA PRO A 110 -0.61 9.36 14.38
C PRO A 110 0.05 9.28 13.00
N VAL A 111 -0.63 8.73 11.99
CA VAL A 111 -0.15 8.58 10.63
C VAL A 111 -0.64 9.74 9.78
N THR A 112 0.31 10.48 9.22
CA THR A 112 0.04 11.44 8.14
C THR A 112 0.16 10.73 6.81
N SER A 113 -0.86 10.82 5.97
CA SER A 113 -0.83 10.30 4.60
C SER A 113 -0.87 11.46 3.61
N CYS A 114 0.02 11.44 2.62
CA CYS A 114 -0.02 12.35 1.49
C CYS A 114 -0.15 11.54 0.20
N SER A 115 -1.01 11.99 -0.70
CA SER A 115 -1.20 11.34 -1.99
C SER A 115 -1.32 12.36 -3.12
N THR A 116 -1.01 11.92 -4.33
CA THR A 116 -1.27 12.66 -5.58
C THR A 116 -2.23 11.86 -6.45
N GLU A 117 -2.85 12.52 -7.44
CA GLU A 117 -3.72 11.85 -8.42
C GLU A 117 -2.97 10.78 -9.23
N ASP A 118 -1.64 10.92 -9.40
CA ASP A 118 -0.75 9.96 -10.08
C ASP A 118 -0.39 8.72 -9.22
N GLU A 119 -1.21 8.38 -8.22
CA GLU A 119 -1.06 7.21 -7.33
C GLU A 119 0.23 7.19 -6.47
N ARG A 120 1.01 8.28 -6.47
CA ARG A 120 2.15 8.44 -5.57
C ARG A 120 1.66 8.68 -4.14
N GLN A 121 2.28 8.02 -3.17
CA GLN A 121 1.89 8.13 -1.76
C GLN A 121 3.11 8.29 -0.84
N ILE A 122 2.90 9.04 0.23
CA ILE A 122 3.83 9.21 1.33
C ILE A 122 3.05 8.92 2.61
N GLU A 123 3.59 8.07 3.47
CA GLU A 123 3.07 7.82 4.80
C GLU A 123 4.12 8.30 5.81
N ALA A 124 3.66 8.96 6.86
CA ALA A 124 4.49 9.37 7.98
C ALA A 124 3.90 8.79 9.26
N THR A 125 4.62 7.89 9.92
CA THR A 125 4.15 7.26 11.16
C THR A 125 4.97 7.76 12.33
N ARG A 126 4.32 8.21 13.42
CA ARG A 126 5.01 8.60 14.65
C ARG A 126 5.95 7.49 15.13
N SER A 127 7.20 7.86 15.44
CA SER A 127 8.23 6.99 16.00
C SER A 127 8.54 7.25 17.47
#